data_AF-A0A938ALY9-F1
#
_entry.id   AF-A0A938ALY9-F1
#
_cell.length_a   1.000
_cell.length_b   1.000
_cell.length_c   1.000
_cell.angle_alpha   90.00
_cell.angle_beta   90.00
_cell.angle_gamma   90.00
#
_symmetry.space_group_name_H-M   'P 1'
#
loop_
_entity.id
_entity.type
_entity.pdbx_description
1 polymer ?
#
loop_
_entity_poly.entity_id
_entity_poly.type
_entity_poly.pdbx_seq_one_letter_code
_entity_poly.pdbx_strand_id
1 'polypeptide(L)' 'MTPEKEKLLKLMRFWLFGTFVIVFAAITLYIGLFTNRDWMLALRQGFPIWGITAVLCVGTYYGYRAWITRKTG' A
#
# COMPACT_ATOMS: atom_id res chain seq x y z
N MET A 1 12.43 -22.17 -2.37
CA MET A 1 11.65 -21.23 -3.21
C MET A 1 12.43 -21.08 -4.52
N THR A 2 11.81 -21.26 -5.68
CA THR A 2 12.53 -21.12 -6.96
C THR A 2 12.90 -19.65 -7.21
N PRO A 3 14.02 -19.36 -7.92
CA PRO A 3 14.49 -17.99 -8.15
C PRO A 3 13.45 -17.10 -8.87
N GLU A 4 12.60 -17.68 -9.72
CA GLU A 4 11.49 -16.98 -10.37
C GLU A 4 10.42 -16.49 -9.39
N LYS A 5 10.08 -17.29 -8.37
CA LYS A 5 9.11 -16.91 -7.34
C LYS A 5 9.61 -15.77 -6.47
N GLU A 6 10.90 -15.76 -6.20
CA GLU A 6 11.52 -14.67 -5.44
C GLU A 6 11.50 -13.36 -6.23
N LYS A 7 11.72 -13.41 -7.55
CA LYS A 7 11.53 -12.27 -8.45
C LYS A 7 10.09 -11.76 -8.44
N LEU A 8 9.09 -12.65 -8.54
CA LEU A 8 7.68 -12.27 -8.50
C LEU A 8 7.29 -11.62 -7.17
N LEU A 9 7.77 -12.14 -6.03
CA LEU A 9 7.53 -11.55 -4.72
C LEU A 9 8.17 -10.15 -4.57
N LYS A 10 9.39 -9.97 -5.09
CA LYS A 10 10.07 -8.65 -5.11
C LYS A 10 9.31 -7.65 -6.00
N LEU A 11 8.86 -8.09 -7.17
CA LEU A 11 8.06 -7.27 -8.08
C LEU A 11 6.73 -6.86 -7.44
N MET A 12 6.06 -7.78 -6.74
CA MET A 12 4.80 -7.45 -6.10
C MET A 12 4.97 -6.50 -4.92
N ARG A 13 6.09 -6.61 -4.17
CA ARG A 13 6.44 -5.66 -3.13
C ARG A 13 6.67 -4.26 -3.69
N PHE A 14 7.33 -4.15 -4.84
CA PHE A 14 7.49 -2.88 -5.56
C PHE A 14 6.14 -2.30 -5.99
N TRP A 15 5.25 -3.13 -6.55
CA TRP A 15 3.91 -2.72 -6.94
C TRP A 15 3.08 -2.21 -5.76
N LEU A 16 3.03 -2.97 -4.66
CA LEU A 16 2.33 -2.58 -3.44
C LEU A 16 2.85 -1.28 -2.85
N PHE A 17 4.17 -1.10 -2.85
CA PHE A 17 4.78 0.15 -2.39
C PHE A 17 4.40 1.32 -3.30
N GLY A 18 4.43 1.13 -4.62
CA GLY A 18 3.98 2.13 -5.59
C GLY A 18 2.52 2.54 -5.39
N THR A 19 1.62 1.56 -5.26
CA THR A 19 0.20 1.82 -4.99
C THR A 19 0.00 2.56 -3.66
N PHE A 20 0.72 2.16 -2.61
CA PHE A 20 0.66 2.85 -1.32
C PHE A 20 1.09 4.33 -1.43
N VAL A 21 2.21 4.60 -2.10
CA VAL A 21 2.72 5.97 -2.29
C VAL A 21 1.74 6.81 -3.11
N ILE A 22 1.16 6.26 -4.18
CA ILE A 22 0.16 6.97 -5.00
C ILE A 22 -1.07 7.31 -4.17
N VAL A 23 -1.62 6.35 -3.43
CA VAL A 23 -2.80 6.58 -2.59
C VAL A 23 -2.50 7.58 -1.47
N PHE A 24 -1.32 7.47 -0.84
CA PHE A 24 -0.85 8.42 0.16
C PHE A 24 -0.80 9.84 -0.41
N ALA A 25 -0.15 10.03 -1.56
CA ALA A 25 -0.05 11.32 -2.22
C ALA A 25 -1.43 11.87 -2.62
N ALA A 26 -2.27 11.04 -3.23
CA ALA A 26 -3.62 11.43 -3.66
C ALA A 26 -4.49 11.90 -2.49
N ILE A 27 -4.49 11.16 -1.37
CA ILE A 27 -5.24 11.54 -0.16
C ILE A 27 -4.67 12.82 0.45
N THR A 28 -3.34 12.93 0.57
CA THR A 28 -2.70 14.13 1.14
C THR A 28 -3.08 15.38 0.34
N LEU A 29 -3.04 15.27 -1.00
CA LEU A 29 -3.31 16.37 -1.91
C LEU A 29 -4.81 16.73 -1.93
N TYR A 30 -5.69 15.72 -1.90
CA TYR A 30 -7.13 15.91 -1.78
C TYR A 30 -7.48 16.63 -0.48
N ILE A 31 -7.04 16.13 0.67
CA ILE A 31 -7.37 16.77 1.95
C ILE A 31 -6.74 18.16 2.03
N GLY A 32 -5.50 18.35 1.56
CA GLY A 32 -4.85 19.66 1.51
C GLY A 32 -5.63 20.72 0.71
N LEU A 33 -6.28 20.31 -0.39
CA LEU A 33 -7.17 21.16 -1.18
C LEU A 33 -8.43 21.57 -0.41
N PHE A 34 -9.05 20.64 0.33
CA PHE A 34 -10.29 20.90 1.07
C PHE A 34 -10.10 21.62 2.41
N THR A 35 -8.87 21.61 2.95
CA THR A 35 -8.56 22.20 4.26
C THR A 35 -7.84 23.55 4.17
N ASN A 36 -7.92 24.24 3.03
CA ASN A 36 -7.31 25.57 2.84
C ASN A 36 -5.80 25.61 3.14
N ARG A 37 -5.06 24.53 2.82
CA ARG A 37 -3.63 24.30 3.13
C ARG A 37 -3.27 24.13 4.61
N ASP A 38 -4.22 23.82 5.49
CA ASP A 38 -3.88 23.37 6.85
C ASP A 38 -3.31 21.94 6.86
N TRP A 39 -2.00 21.85 6.64
CA TRP A 39 -1.26 20.58 6.55
C TRP A 39 -1.37 19.73 7.82
N MET A 40 -1.47 20.36 9.00
CA MET A 40 -1.60 19.66 10.28
C MET A 40 -2.93 18.90 10.40
N LEU A 41 -4.02 19.54 9.96
CA LEU A 41 -5.35 18.95 10.03
C LEU A 41 -5.54 17.91 8.93
N ALA A 42 -4.94 18.13 7.77
CA ALA A 42 -4.90 17.18 6.66
C ALA A 42 -4.19 15.87 7.04
N LEU A 43 -3.06 15.95 7.76
CA LEU A 43 -2.35 14.78 8.28
C LEU A 43 -3.19 13.99 9.30
N ARG A 44 -3.91 14.69 10.18
CA ARG A 44 -4.73 14.06 11.21
C ARG A 44 -5.96 13.36 10.64
N GLN A 45 -6.58 13.94 9.62
CA GLN A 45 -7.71 13.38 8.88
C GLN A 45 -7.28 12.24 7.92
N GLY A 46 -6.09 12.34 7.33
CA GLY A 46 -5.52 11.32 6.44
C GLY A 46 -5.02 10.07 7.18
N PHE A 47 -4.69 10.19 8.46
CA PHE A 47 -4.17 9.10 9.30
C PHE A 47 -5.00 7.79 9.27
N PRO A 48 -6.33 7.81 9.50
CA PRO A 48 -7.14 6.59 9.40
C PRO A 48 -7.12 5.99 8.00
N ILE A 49 -7.10 6.83 6.96
CA ILE A 49 -7.14 6.37 5.58
C ILE A 49 -5.83 5.65 5.24
N TRP A 50 -4.68 6.26 5.56
CA TRP A 50 -3.37 5.62 5.38
C TRP A 50 -3.21 4.34 6.17
N GLY A 51 -3.77 4.30 7.39
CA GLY A 51 -3.83 3.08 8.20
C GLY A 51 -4.55 1.95 7.49
N ILE A 52 -5.73 2.21 6.93
CA ILE A 52 -6.50 1.23 6.16
C ILE A 52 -5.72 0.80 4.90
N THR A 53 -5.12 1.75 4.17
CA THR A 53 -4.34 1.42 2.96
C THR A 53 -3.12 0.56 3.28
N ALA A 54 -2.43 0.85 4.39
CA ALA A 54 -1.29 0.06 4.85
C ALA A 54 -1.72 -1.37 5.21
N VAL A 55 -2.84 -1.52 5.93
CA VAL A 55 -3.40 -2.84 6.25
C VAL A 55 -3.78 -3.61 4.99
N LEU A 56 -4.43 -2.97 4.01
CA LEU A 56 -4.76 -3.57 2.72
C LEU A 56 -3.50 -4.01 1.96
N CYS A 57 -2.45 -3.19 1.93
CA CYS A 57 -1.20 -3.53 1.26
C CYS A 57 -0.53 -4.76 1.91
N VAL A 58 -0.45 -4.78 3.24
CA VAL A 58 0.13 -5.91 3.99
C VAL A 58 -0.72 -7.17 3.81
N GLY A 59 -2.04 -7.05 3.90
CA GLY A 59 -2.97 -8.17 3.70
C GLY A 59 -2.85 -8.78 2.30
N THR A 60 -2.77 -7.93 1.27
CA THR A 60 -2.60 -8.37 -0.12
C THR A 60 -1.25 -9.05 -0.33
N TYR A 61 -0.17 -8.54 0.27
CA TYR A 61 1.14 -9.19 0.25
C TYR A 61 1.12 -10.57 0.87
N TYR A 62 0.55 -10.71 2.08
CA TYR A 62 0.45 -11.99 2.77
C TYR A 62 -0.45 -12.97 2.02
N GLY A 63 -1.59 -12.51 1.49
CA GLY A 63 -2.49 -13.31 0.67
C GLY A 63 -1.80 -13.85 -0.59
N TYR A 64 -1.08 -13.00 -1.32
CA TYR A 64 -0.34 -13.42 -2.51
C TYR A 64 0.82 -14.36 -2.20
N ARG A 65 1.56 -14.10 -1.11
CA ARG A 65 2.61 -15.00 -0.63
C ARG A 65 2.05 -16.38 -0.29
N ALA A 66 0.92 -16.44 0.42
CA ALA A 66 0.24 -17.69 0.74
C ALA A 66 -0.25 -18.42 -0.53
N TRP A 67 -0.77 -17.69 -1.51
CA TRP A 67 -1.22 -18.25 -2.78
C TRP A 67 -0.09 -18.85 -3.62
N ILE A 68 1.04 -18.14 -3.79
CA ILE A 68 2.24 -18.66 -4.48
C ILE A 68 2.85 -19.88 -3.76
N THR A 69 2.70 -19.93 -2.44
CA THR A 69 3.16 -21.05 -1.62
C THR A 69 2.24 -22.26 -1.80
N ARG A 70 0.92 -22.07 -1.84
CA ARG A 70 -0.07 -23.14 -2.01
C ARG A 70 -0.16 -23.70 -3.43
N LYS A 71 0.05 -22.89 -4.47
CA LYS A 71 -0.07 -23.33 -5.88
C LYS A 71 1.09 -24.23 -6.37
N THR A 72 2.00 -24.64 -5.48
CA THR A 72 3.20 -25.42 -5.84
C THR A 72 3.61 -26.41 -4.74
N GLY A 73 2.77 -26.60 -3.73
CA GLY A 73 2.75 -27.85 -2.97
C GLY A 73 1.83 -28.82 -3.70
#